data_AF-A0A852ZQE0-F1
#
_entry.id   AF-A0A852ZQE0-F1
#
_cell.length_a   1.000
_cell.length_b   1.000
_cell.length_c   1.000
_cell.angle_alpha   90.00
_cell.angle_beta   90.00
_cell.angle_gamma   90.00
#
_symmetry.space_group_name_H-M   'P 1'
#
loop_
_entity.id
_entity.type
_entity.pdbx_description
1 polymer ?
#
loop_
_entity_poly.entity_id
_entity_poly.type
_entity_poly.pdbx_seq_one_letter_code
_entity_poly.pdbx_strand_id
1 'polypeptide(L)'
;MTGRAEHPDRPREPGRDLAEELGDLGYLELFQRFDENALDHVWRRPDASEALRQLALHPGTASVPRFLAAEVLFTRDPTFPAPGDRGVLASLYAEALRQNMTRMANPWGLPGDLAAPVASHVLALGDAAVPAFAALLDDSTQLRYSGSQEATYGNSYDYRVKDEAAELIAELIGVPYPVHLNPDERDAQIDLLRQRLS
;
A
#
# COMPACT_ATOMS: atom_id res chain seq x y z
N MET A 1 -33.75 7.07 -18.39
CA MET A 1 -34.09 6.33 -17.16
C MET A 1 -32.87 5.48 -16.81
N THR A 2 -32.07 5.67 -15.78
CA THR A 2 -32.04 6.43 -14.51
C THR A 2 -30.54 6.47 -14.18
N GLY A 3 -29.85 7.59 -13.96
CA GLY A 3 -30.12 8.59 -12.94
C GLY A 3 -29.39 8.25 -11.64
N ARG A 4 -28.11 8.61 -11.51
CA ARG A 4 -27.55 9.12 -10.24
C ARG A 4 -26.27 9.90 -10.53
N ALA A 5 -26.41 11.22 -10.55
CA ALA A 5 -25.30 12.14 -10.31
C ALA A 5 -24.95 12.05 -8.82
N GLU A 6 -23.68 11.82 -8.49
CA GLU A 6 -23.20 12.01 -7.13
C GLU A 6 -22.88 13.48 -6.92
N HIS A 7 -23.50 14.02 -5.87
CA HIS A 7 -23.52 15.43 -5.50
C HIS A 7 -22.25 15.75 -4.71
N PRO A 8 -21.43 16.76 -5.08
CA PRO A 8 -20.18 17.07 -4.38
C PRO A 8 -20.36 17.84 -3.05
N ASP A 9 -21.54 17.80 -2.40
CA ASP A 9 -21.83 18.75 -1.32
C ASP A 9 -22.83 18.24 -0.27
N ARG A 10 -22.77 16.95 0.09
CA ARG A 10 -23.49 16.48 1.28
C ARG A 10 -22.71 16.90 2.54
N PRO A 11 -23.34 17.62 3.48
CA PRO A 11 -22.74 17.84 4.79
C PRO A 11 -22.48 16.48 5.44
N ARG A 12 -21.22 16.16 5.72
CA ARG A 12 -20.85 14.91 6.41
C ARG A 12 -21.38 14.98 7.85
N GLU A 13 -22.03 13.91 8.30
CA GLU A 13 -22.72 13.89 9.60
C GLU A 13 -21.72 13.93 10.77
N PRO A 14 -21.90 14.82 11.76
CA PRO A 14 -21.08 14.81 12.97
C PRO A 14 -21.34 13.52 13.76
N GLY A 15 -20.26 12.79 14.07
CA GLY A 15 -20.31 11.51 14.82
C GLY A 15 -20.02 10.27 13.97
N ARG A 16 -19.64 10.44 12.70
CA ARG A 16 -19.25 9.32 11.83
C ARG A 16 -18.03 8.56 12.37
N ASP A 17 -18.13 7.24 12.39
CA ASP A 17 -17.02 6.34 12.73
C ASP A 17 -15.85 6.54 11.75
N LEU A 18 -14.62 6.63 12.28
CA LEU A 18 -13.44 6.91 11.48
C LEU A 18 -13.12 5.80 10.47
N ALA A 19 -13.36 4.54 10.83
CA ALA A 19 -13.09 3.42 9.92
C ALA A 19 -14.09 3.43 8.74
N GLU A 20 -15.36 3.70 9.00
CA GLU A 20 -16.36 3.87 7.94
C GLU A 20 -16.02 5.04 7.02
N GLU A 21 -15.61 6.17 7.57
CA GLU A 21 -15.22 7.34 6.78
C GLU A 21 -14.03 7.04 5.85
N LEU A 22 -12.97 6.44 6.39
CA LEU A 22 -11.79 6.07 5.58
C LEU A 22 -12.17 5.06 4.49
N GLY A 23 -12.99 4.07 4.81
CA GLY A 23 -13.46 3.07 3.85
C GLY A 23 -14.25 3.68 2.68
N ASP A 24 -15.10 4.66 2.97
CA ASP A 24 -15.88 5.39 1.96
C ASP A 24 -15.02 6.25 1.04
N LEU A 25 -14.04 6.96 1.60
CA LEU A 25 -13.12 7.78 0.81
C LEU A 25 -12.23 6.88 -0.07
N GLY A 26 -11.67 5.83 0.52
CA GLY A 26 -10.72 4.95 -0.17
C GLY A 26 -9.39 5.63 -0.50
N TYR A 27 -8.47 4.86 -1.08
CA TYR A 27 -7.11 5.34 -1.37
C TYR A 27 -7.08 6.49 -2.39
N LEU A 28 -7.86 6.37 -3.47
CA LEU A 28 -7.85 7.33 -4.57
C LEU A 28 -8.29 8.72 -4.11
N GLU A 29 -9.35 8.81 -3.30
CA GLU A 29 -9.85 10.10 -2.80
C GLU A 29 -8.87 10.75 -1.82
N LEU A 30 -8.24 9.95 -0.97
CA LEU A 30 -7.33 10.44 0.07
C LEU A 30 -5.97 10.90 -0.47
N PHE A 31 -5.42 10.19 -1.48
CA PHE A 31 -4.01 10.34 -1.84
C PHE A 31 -3.74 10.62 -3.32
N GLN A 32 -4.68 10.33 -4.22
CA GLN A 32 -4.45 10.50 -5.68
C GLN A 32 -5.25 11.64 -6.29
N ARG A 33 -6.36 12.05 -5.68
CA ARG A 33 -6.99 13.31 -6.07
C ARG A 33 -6.11 14.46 -5.62
N PHE A 34 -5.82 15.36 -6.56
CA PHE A 34 -5.06 16.60 -6.33
C PHE A 34 -5.74 17.59 -5.36
N ASP A 35 -6.82 17.19 -4.69
CA ASP A 35 -7.51 17.98 -3.71
C ASP A 35 -7.24 17.41 -2.30
N GLU A 36 -6.31 18.05 -1.59
CA GLU A 36 -5.89 17.64 -0.23
C GLU A 36 -7.00 17.76 0.82
N ASN A 37 -8.18 18.30 0.45
CA ASN A 37 -9.30 18.55 1.35
C ASN A 37 -9.74 17.31 2.14
N ALA A 38 -9.74 16.11 1.54
CA ALA A 38 -10.17 14.89 2.23
C ALA A 38 -9.18 14.45 3.31
N LEU A 39 -7.89 14.42 2.97
CA LEU A 39 -6.82 14.05 3.90
C LEU A 39 -6.69 15.09 5.03
N ASP A 40 -6.71 16.37 4.70
CA ASP A 40 -6.69 17.47 5.67
C ASP A 40 -7.88 17.38 6.64
N HIS A 41 -9.06 17.02 6.13
CA HIS A 41 -10.26 16.89 6.96
C HIS A 41 -10.11 15.79 8.00
N VAL A 42 -9.67 14.60 7.58
CA VAL A 42 -9.41 13.47 8.49
C VAL A 42 -8.37 13.87 9.55
N TRP A 43 -7.29 14.51 9.13
CA TRP A 43 -6.19 14.89 10.02
C TRP A 43 -6.55 15.98 11.03
N ARG A 44 -7.45 16.91 10.67
CA ARG A 44 -7.89 18.01 11.56
C ARG A 44 -8.92 17.58 12.60
N ARG A 45 -9.39 16.33 12.59
CA ARG A 45 -10.30 15.82 13.64
C ARG A 45 -9.63 15.92 15.02
N PRO A 46 -10.38 16.19 16.09
CA PRO A 46 -9.87 16.03 17.45
C PRO A 46 -9.31 14.63 17.64
N ASP A 47 -8.12 14.54 18.25
CA ASP A 47 -7.41 13.28 18.54
C ASP A 47 -7.14 12.39 17.32
N ALA A 48 -7.10 12.96 16.10
CA ALA A 48 -6.93 12.20 14.85
C ALA A 48 -5.72 11.26 14.87
N SER A 49 -4.55 11.74 15.29
CA SER A 49 -3.31 10.95 15.33
C SER A 49 -3.47 9.67 16.16
N GLU A 50 -3.96 9.79 17.40
CA GLU A 50 -4.14 8.64 18.29
C GLU A 50 -5.24 7.70 17.77
N ALA A 51 -6.36 8.25 17.31
CA ALA A 51 -7.47 7.45 16.76
C ALA A 51 -7.04 6.66 15.50
N LEU A 52 -6.30 7.29 14.59
CA LEU A 52 -5.75 6.64 13.39
C LEU A 52 -4.74 5.55 13.79
N ARG A 53 -3.90 5.80 14.80
CA ARG A 53 -2.91 4.82 15.26
C ARG A 53 -3.57 3.60 15.87
N GLN A 54 -4.55 3.82 16.74
CA GLN A 54 -5.36 2.72 17.30
C GLN A 54 -6.03 1.92 16.19
N LEU A 55 -6.62 2.59 15.20
CA LEU A 55 -7.25 1.93 14.06
C LEU A 55 -6.25 1.10 13.26
N ALA A 56 -5.14 1.67 12.80
CA ALA A 56 -4.13 0.98 11.99
C ALA A 56 -3.61 -0.31 12.67
N LEU A 57 -3.39 -0.25 13.99
CA LEU A 57 -2.79 -1.32 14.77
C LEU A 57 -3.79 -2.36 15.30
N HIS A 58 -5.10 -2.15 15.16
CA HIS A 58 -6.10 -3.05 15.72
C HIS A 58 -6.43 -4.24 14.79
N PRO A 59 -5.97 -5.47 15.06
CA PRO A 59 -6.14 -6.60 14.14
C PRO A 59 -7.60 -7.05 13.95
N GLY A 60 -8.51 -6.64 14.85
CA GLY A 60 -9.94 -6.98 14.78
C GLY A 60 -10.75 -6.12 13.80
N THR A 61 -10.18 -5.06 13.24
CA THR A 61 -10.86 -4.19 12.27
C THR A 61 -10.59 -4.62 10.83
N ALA A 62 -11.51 -4.32 9.91
CA ALA A 62 -11.33 -4.58 8.49
C ALA A 62 -10.02 -3.95 7.96
N SER A 63 -9.32 -4.65 7.08
CA SER A 63 -7.95 -4.30 6.68
C SER A 63 -7.86 -3.00 5.88
N VAL A 64 -8.86 -2.68 5.03
CA VAL A 64 -8.87 -1.45 4.23
C VAL A 64 -8.79 -0.17 5.09
N PRO A 65 -9.69 0.10 6.05
CA PRO A 65 -9.59 1.30 6.88
C PRO A 65 -8.34 1.33 7.76
N ARG A 66 -7.82 0.16 8.16
CA ARG A 66 -6.52 0.08 8.87
C ARG A 66 -5.37 0.54 7.98
N PHE A 67 -5.32 0.04 6.74
CA PHE A 67 -4.31 0.43 5.75
C PHE A 67 -4.37 1.92 5.46
N LEU A 68 -5.58 2.46 5.21
CA LEU A 68 -5.76 3.89 4.97
C LEU A 68 -5.36 4.74 6.18
N ALA A 69 -5.66 4.29 7.40
CA ALA A 69 -5.22 4.99 8.61
C ALA A 69 -3.69 5.04 8.72
N ALA A 70 -3.00 3.93 8.39
CA ALA A 70 -1.54 3.89 8.35
C ALA A 70 -0.97 4.85 7.29
N GLU A 71 -1.55 4.90 6.09
CA GLU A 71 -1.13 5.81 5.02
C GLU A 71 -1.30 7.29 5.42
N VAL A 72 -2.40 7.64 6.11
CA VAL A 72 -2.57 9.00 6.66
C VAL A 72 -1.47 9.33 7.66
N LEU A 73 -1.15 8.40 8.57
CA LEU A 73 -0.10 8.58 9.58
C LEU A 73 1.28 8.73 8.94
N PHE A 74 1.66 7.87 7.98
CA PHE A 74 2.92 8.03 7.24
C PHE A 74 3.02 9.40 6.55
N THR A 75 1.89 9.90 6.03
CA THR A 75 1.86 11.19 5.33
C THR A 75 1.96 12.39 6.27
N ARG A 76 1.41 12.29 7.49
CA ARG A 76 1.19 13.46 8.38
C ARG A 76 2.00 13.45 9.67
N ASP A 77 2.43 12.28 10.12
CA ASP A 77 3.17 12.10 11.36
C ASP A 77 4.62 11.66 11.05
N PRO A 78 5.60 12.57 11.15
CA PRO A 78 7.00 12.25 10.85
C PRO A 78 7.64 11.29 11.86
N THR A 79 6.95 10.99 12.98
CA THR A 79 7.42 10.03 13.99
C THR A 79 6.86 8.63 13.78
N PHE A 80 5.92 8.47 12.85
CA PHE A 80 5.33 7.18 12.51
C PHE A 80 6.20 6.41 11.50
N PRO A 81 6.36 5.08 11.63
CA PRO A 81 5.84 4.22 12.69
C PRO A 81 6.85 4.03 13.83
N ALA A 82 6.33 3.82 15.04
CA ALA A 82 7.18 3.43 16.17
C ALA A 82 7.77 2.02 15.93
N PRO A 83 8.99 1.73 16.41
CA PRO A 83 9.63 0.43 16.18
C PRO A 83 8.79 -0.79 16.56
N GLY A 84 8.00 -0.70 17.64
CA GLY A 84 7.12 -1.78 18.10
C GLY A 84 5.92 -2.08 17.20
N ASP A 85 5.54 -1.14 16.32
CA ASP A 85 4.37 -1.27 15.44
C ASP A 85 4.71 -1.96 14.11
N ARG A 86 5.99 -1.95 13.74
CA ARG A 86 6.45 -2.28 12.38
C ARG A 86 6.04 -3.68 11.91
N GLY A 87 6.01 -4.68 12.80
CA GLY A 87 5.59 -6.04 12.43
C GLY A 87 4.08 -6.16 12.13
N VAL A 88 3.24 -5.43 12.88
CA VAL A 88 1.79 -5.38 12.61
C VAL A 88 1.53 -4.66 11.29
N LEU A 89 2.21 -3.56 11.06
CA LEU A 89 2.12 -2.80 9.81
C LEU A 89 2.65 -3.61 8.63
N ALA A 90 3.77 -4.31 8.77
CA ALA A 90 4.32 -5.18 7.72
C ALA A 90 3.28 -6.18 7.20
N SER A 91 2.57 -6.84 8.13
CA SER A 91 1.52 -7.78 7.81
C SER A 91 0.35 -7.11 7.08
N LEU A 92 -0.04 -5.91 7.54
CA LEU A 92 -1.09 -5.10 6.92
C LEU A 92 -0.73 -4.64 5.50
N TYR A 93 0.51 -4.22 5.26
CA TYR A 93 0.97 -3.79 3.92
C TYR A 93 1.10 -4.99 2.97
N ALA A 94 1.58 -6.14 3.44
CA ALA A 94 1.60 -7.35 2.62
C ALA A 94 0.16 -7.77 2.22
N GLU A 95 -0.80 -7.67 3.14
CA GLU A 95 -2.21 -7.88 2.85
C GLU A 95 -2.75 -6.84 1.86
N ALA A 96 -2.37 -5.56 2.02
CA ALA A 96 -2.79 -4.48 1.14
C ALA A 96 -2.33 -4.66 -0.30
N LEU A 97 -1.10 -5.14 -0.51
CA LEU A 97 -0.58 -5.50 -1.83
C LEU A 97 -1.38 -6.66 -2.42
N ARG A 98 -1.50 -7.77 -1.68
CA ARG A 98 -2.24 -8.97 -2.11
C ARG A 98 -3.68 -8.66 -2.50
N GLN A 99 -4.37 -7.83 -1.72
CA GLN A 99 -5.79 -7.49 -1.94
C GLN A 99 -5.99 -6.27 -2.84
N ASN A 100 -4.91 -5.67 -3.36
CA ASN A 100 -4.94 -4.48 -4.20
C ASN A 100 -5.78 -3.35 -3.56
N MET A 101 -5.50 -3.02 -2.30
CA MET A 101 -6.26 -2.02 -1.53
C MET A 101 -6.08 -0.59 -2.07
N THR A 102 -4.98 -0.32 -2.76
CA THR A 102 -4.72 0.91 -3.52
C THR A 102 -5.54 0.99 -4.81
N ARG A 103 -6.28 -0.08 -5.16
CA ARG A 103 -6.99 -0.32 -6.42
C ARG A 103 -6.10 -0.47 -7.65
N MET A 104 -4.93 0.16 -7.67
CA MET A 104 -3.94 0.13 -8.74
C MET A 104 -2.54 -0.07 -8.14
N ALA A 105 -1.62 -0.61 -8.95
CA ALA A 105 -0.26 -0.91 -8.52
C ALA A 105 0.68 0.32 -8.53
N ASN A 106 0.32 1.42 -9.20
CA ASN A 106 1.16 2.62 -9.29
C ASN A 106 1.73 3.12 -7.94
N PRO A 107 0.98 3.13 -6.82
CA PRO A 107 1.51 3.59 -5.54
C PRO A 107 2.58 2.68 -4.92
N TRP A 108 2.67 1.43 -5.37
CA TRP A 108 3.73 0.49 -5.00
C TRP A 108 4.99 0.73 -5.84
N GLY A 109 4.84 1.27 -7.04
CA GLY A 109 5.95 1.50 -7.97
C GLY A 109 6.02 0.39 -9.02
N LEU A 110 7.13 0.37 -9.75
CA LEU A 110 7.43 -0.67 -10.73
C LEU A 110 8.68 -1.41 -10.26
N PRO A 111 8.83 -2.72 -10.54
CA PRO A 111 10.12 -3.38 -10.34
C PRO A 111 11.25 -2.61 -11.06
N GLY A 112 12.29 -2.22 -10.31
CA GLY A 112 13.36 -1.32 -10.76
C GLY A 112 13.18 0.17 -10.43
N ASP A 113 11.99 0.57 -9.97
CA ASP A 113 11.66 1.93 -9.56
C ASP A 113 10.65 1.91 -8.40
N LEU A 114 11.18 1.80 -7.19
CA LEU A 114 10.43 1.86 -5.94
C LEU A 114 10.21 3.29 -5.44
N ALA A 115 10.41 4.32 -6.27
CA ALA A 115 10.18 5.72 -5.89
C ALA A 115 8.68 6.08 -5.82
N ALA A 116 7.88 5.26 -5.14
CA ALA A 116 6.44 5.39 -5.00
C ALA A 116 6.03 5.45 -3.50
N PRO A 117 4.93 6.14 -3.17
CA PRO A 117 4.57 6.42 -1.78
C PRO A 117 4.45 5.17 -0.90
N VAL A 118 3.70 4.16 -1.35
CA VAL A 118 3.42 2.96 -0.55
C VAL A 118 4.67 2.09 -0.41
N ALA A 119 5.48 1.96 -1.47
CA ALA A 119 6.78 1.28 -1.36
C ALA A 119 7.68 1.97 -0.33
N SER A 120 7.78 3.31 -0.35
CA SER A 120 8.61 4.03 0.62
C SER A 120 8.17 3.77 2.07
N HIS A 121 6.87 3.60 2.31
CA HIS A 121 6.32 3.26 3.62
C HIS A 121 6.70 1.84 4.05
N VAL A 122 6.67 0.87 3.12
CA VAL A 122 7.16 -0.50 3.37
C VAL A 122 8.65 -0.49 3.72
N LEU A 123 9.46 0.25 2.95
CA LEU A 123 10.90 0.37 3.20
C LEU A 123 11.19 0.97 4.59
N ALA A 124 10.38 1.94 5.04
CA ALA A 124 10.47 2.52 6.38
C ALA A 124 10.18 1.51 7.52
N LEU A 125 9.52 0.39 7.25
CA LEU A 125 9.33 -0.71 8.21
C LEU A 125 10.61 -1.52 8.43
N GLY A 126 11.56 -1.48 7.49
CA GLY A 126 12.82 -2.22 7.56
C GLY A 126 12.64 -3.74 7.65
N ASP A 127 13.55 -4.42 8.34
CA ASP A 127 13.60 -5.89 8.47
C ASP A 127 12.28 -6.53 8.92
N ALA A 128 11.45 -5.79 9.67
CA ALA A 128 10.14 -6.26 10.12
C ALA A 128 9.18 -6.58 8.96
N ALA A 129 9.39 -6.00 7.77
CA ALA A 129 8.60 -6.26 6.57
C ALA A 129 8.97 -7.58 5.88
N VAL A 130 10.22 -8.04 6.00
CA VAL A 130 10.75 -9.17 5.22
C VAL A 130 9.90 -10.44 5.39
N PRO A 131 9.54 -10.90 6.61
CA PRO A 131 8.74 -12.13 6.75
C PRO A 131 7.34 -12.03 6.15
N ALA A 132 6.70 -10.86 6.25
CA ALA A 132 5.35 -10.65 5.73
C ALA A 132 5.33 -10.65 4.19
N PHE A 133 6.32 -10.00 3.57
CA PHE A 133 6.45 -9.97 2.11
C PHE A 133 7.00 -11.29 1.55
N ALA A 134 7.83 -12.02 2.29
CA ALA A 134 8.30 -13.35 1.88
C ALA A 134 7.13 -14.32 1.67
N ALA A 135 6.06 -14.19 2.46
CA ALA A 135 4.83 -14.96 2.30
C ALA A 135 4.02 -14.63 1.02
N LEU A 136 4.43 -13.60 0.27
CA LEU A 136 3.84 -13.23 -1.01
C LEU A 136 4.61 -13.79 -2.22
N LEU A 137 5.78 -14.41 -2.03
CA LEU A 137 6.63 -14.86 -3.14
C LEU A 137 5.98 -15.97 -4.00
N ASP A 138 4.96 -16.64 -3.49
CA ASP A 138 4.16 -17.63 -4.24
C ASP A 138 2.92 -17.01 -4.92
N ASP A 139 2.62 -15.74 -4.67
CA ASP A 139 1.39 -15.09 -5.13
C ASP A 139 1.52 -14.60 -6.58
N SER A 140 0.97 -15.37 -7.51
CA SER A 140 1.01 -15.09 -8.95
C SER A 140 -0.13 -14.19 -9.43
N THR A 141 -0.87 -13.55 -8.52
CA THR A 141 -1.93 -12.60 -8.89
C THR A 141 -1.36 -11.43 -9.68
N GLN A 142 -1.92 -11.16 -10.86
CA GLN A 142 -1.48 -10.04 -11.70
C GLN A 142 -1.83 -8.69 -11.08
N LEU A 143 -0.86 -7.78 -11.11
CA LEU A 143 -1.02 -6.39 -10.73
C LEU A 143 -1.52 -5.57 -11.92
N ARG A 144 -2.29 -4.53 -11.65
CA ARG A 144 -2.83 -3.63 -12.68
C ARG A 144 -2.33 -2.21 -12.46
N TYR A 145 -1.72 -1.66 -13.49
CA TYR A 145 -1.25 -0.29 -13.52
C TYR A 145 -2.23 0.58 -14.31
N SER A 146 -2.40 1.84 -13.90
CA SER A 146 -3.21 2.84 -14.59
C SER A 146 -2.39 4.07 -14.98
N GLY A 147 -2.97 4.94 -15.79
CA GLY A 147 -2.28 6.14 -16.29
C GLY A 147 -1.61 5.93 -17.65
N SER A 148 -0.58 6.74 -17.94
CA SER A 148 0.02 6.82 -19.27
C SER A 148 1.17 5.81 -19.47
N GLN A 149 2.39 6.17 -19.08
CA GLN A 149 3.59 5.36 -19.37
C GLN A 149 3.70 4.14 -18.47
N GLU A 150 3.46 4.30 -17.16
CA GLU A 150 3.49 3.20 -16.19
C GLU A 150 2.48 2.10 -16.53
N ALA A 151 1.29 2.45 -17.01
CA ALA A 151 0.31 1.47 -17.48
C ALA A 151 0.76 0.74 -18.75
N THR A 152 1.45 1.45 -19.66
CA THR A 152 1.94 0.87 -20.91
C THR A 152 3.06 -0.12 -20.64
N TYR A 153 3.98 0.19 -19.73
CA TYR A 153 5.07 -0.71 -19.35
C TYR A 153 4.60 -1.79 -18.35
N GLY A 154 3.99 -1.41 -17.24
CA GLY A 154 3.58 -2.34 -16.18
C GLY A 154 2.61 -3.41 -16.66
N ASN A 155 1.61 -3.05 -17.47
CA ASN A 155 0.65 -4.04 -17.99
C ASN A 155 1.20 -4.83 -19.19
N SER A 156 2.26 -4.37 -19.86
CA SER A 156 2.86 -5.15 -20.97
C SER A 156 3.84 -6.22 -20.49
N TYR A 157 4.33 -6.12 -19.25
CA TYR A 157 5.25 -7.09 -18.64
C TYR A 157 4.58 -8.07 -17.67
N ASP A 158 3.26 -8.00 -17.50
CA ASP A 158 2.46 -8.89 -16.64
C ASP A 158 3.05 -9.04 -15.23
N TYR A 159 3.38 -7.93 -14.57
CA TYR A 159 3.88 -7.96 -13.19
C TYR A 159 2.84 -8.53 -12.24
N ARG A 160 3.32 -9.29 -11.24
CA ARG A 160 2.53 -10.02 -10.25
C ARG A 160 2.86 -9.56 -8.84
N VAL A 161 2.00 -9.89 -7.88
CA VAL A 161 2.22 -9.63 -6.45
C VAL A 161 3.60 -10.12 -6.00
N LYS A 162 4.01 -11.33 -6.40
CA LYS A 162 5.34 -11.88 -6.07
C LYS A 162 6.51 -11.11 -6.68
N ASP A 163 6.33 -10.48 -7.84
CA ASP A 163 7.38 -9.70 -8.50
C ASP A 163 7.65 -8.42 -7.69
N GLU A 164 6.58 -7.71 -7.30
CA GLU A 164 6.66 -6.51 -6.45
C GLU A 164 7.20 -6.83 -5.05
N ALA A 165 6.75 -7.95 -4.46
CA ALA A 165 7.21 -8.37 -3.14
C ALA A 165 8.71 -8.74 -3.15
N ALA A 166 9.21 -9.36 -4.23
CA ALA A 166 10.61 -9.72 -4.34
C ALA A 166 11.53 -8.49 -4.46
N GLU A 167 11.13 -7.49 -5.24
CA GLU A 167 11.84 -6.21 -5.33
C GLU A 167 11.93 -5.52 -3.97
N LEU A 168 10.80 -5.39 -3.25
CA LEU A 168 10.76 -4.78 -1.92
C LEU A 168 11.65 -5.53 -0.92
N ILE A 169 11.63 -6.86 -0.91
CA ILE A 169 12.49 -7.66 -0.03
C ILE A 169 13.96 -7.43 -0.38
N ALA A 170 14.31 -7.43 -1.66
CA ALA A 170 15.69 -7.28 -2.10
C ALA A 170 16.27 -5.92 -1.69
N GLU A 171 15.48 -4.85 -1.83
CA GLU A 171 15.83 -3.51 -1.35
C GLU A 171 16.00 -3.50 0.18
N LEU A 172 15.05 -4.10 0.93
CA LEU A 172 15.10 -4.18 2.39
C LEU A 172 16.36 -4.89 2.92
N ILE A 173 16.79 -5.98 2.28
CA ILE A 173 17.98 -6.74 2.69
C ILE A 173 19.27 -6.28 1.99
N GLY A 174 19.21 -5.22 1.19
CA GLY A 174 20.37 -4.61 0.54
C GLY A 174 21.05 -5.51 -0.49
N VAL A 175 20.28 -6.30 -1.25
CA VAL A 175 20.82 -7.14 -2.32
C VAL A 175 20.37 -6.67 -3.70
N PRO A 176 21.23 -6.77 -4.74
CA PRO A 176 20.81 -6.45 -6.09
C PRO A 176 19.68 -7.35 -6.57
N TYR A 177 18.67 -6.76 -7.20
CA TYR A 177 17.58 -7.47 -7.88
C TYR A 177 17.48 -6.99 -9.33
N PRO A 178 17.96 -7.78 -10.30
CA PRO A 178 17.90 -7.39 -11.70
C PRO A 178 16.45 -7.36 -12.19
N VAL A 179 16.07 -6.27 -12.86
CA VAL A 179 14.75 -6.16 -13.48
C VAL A 179 14.70 -7.01 -14.75
N HIS A 180 13.78 -7.97 -14.78
CA HIS A 180 13.54 -8.83 -15.92
C HIS A 180 12.15 -8.63 -16.50
N LEU A 181 12.08 -8.46 -17.82
CA LEU A 181 10.81 -8.30 -18.54
C LEU A 181 10.10 -9.65 -18.75
N ASN A 182 10.86 -10.74 -18.83
CA ASN A 182 10.33 -12.10 -18.96
C ASN A 182 9.90 -12.65 -17.58
N PRO A 183 8.64 -13.13 -17.42
CA PRO A 183 8.17 -13.74 -16.18
C PRO A 183 9.01 -14.93 -15.68
N ASP A 184 9.55 -15.76 -16.57
CA ASP A 184 10.35 -16.93 -16.20
C ASP A 184 11.70 -16.53 -15.61
N GLU A 185 12.29 -15.45 -16.12
CA GLU A 185 13.54 -14.89 -15.59
C GLU A 185 13.31 -14.25 -14.22
N ARG A 186 12.17 -13.57 -14.03
CA ARG A 186 11.76 -13.07 -12.70
C ARG A 186 11.58 -14.22 -11.72
N ASP A 187 10.91 -15.30 -12.13
CA ASP A 187 10.68 -16.47 -11.27
C ASP A 187 12.01 -17.10 -10.83
N ALA A 188 13.01 -17.18 -11.71
CA ALA A 188 14.35 -17.62 -11.35
C ALA A 188 15.03 -16.68 -10.33
N GLN A 189 14.87 -15.35 -10.45
CA GLN A 189 15.39 -14.41 -9.44
C GLN A 189 14.66 -14.53 -8.10
N ILE A 190 13.35 -14.75 -8.10
CA ILE A 190 12.56 -15.00 -6.89
C ILE A 190 13.07 -16.27 -6.19
N ASP A 191 13.37 -17.33 -6.92
CA ASP A 191 13.94 -18.56 -6.35
C ASP A 191 15.33 -18.35 -5.74
N LEU A 192 16.18 -17.53 -6.38
CA LEU A 192 17.48 -17.15 -5.81
C LEU A 192 17.31 -16.31 -4.55
N LEU A 193 16.32 -15.41 -4.52
CA LEU A 193 16.00 -14.61 -3.34
C LEU A 193 15.52 -15.48 -2.18
N ARG A 194 14.64 -16.46 -2.44
CA ARG A 194 14.18 -17.44 -1.42
C ARG A 194 15.33 -18.17 -0.74
N GLN A 195 16.34 -18.58 -1.51
CA GLN A 195 17.52 -19.26 -0.97
C GLN A 195 18.33 -18.40 -0.01
N ARG A 196 18.26 -17.06 -0.14
CA ARG A 196 18.94 -16.12 0.76
C ARG A 196 18.16 -15.82 2.04
N LEU A 197 16.84 -16.06 2.03
CA LEU A 197 15.96 -15.89 3.19
C LEU A 197 15.91 -17.13 4.09
N SER A 198 16.45 -18.26 3.62
CA SER A 198 16.53 -19.54 4.34
C SER A 198 17.75 -19.61 5.25
#